data_AF-A0A9D1Y894-F1
#
_entry.id   AF-A0A9D1Y894-F1
#
_cell.length_a   1.000
_cell.length_b   1.000
_cell.length_c   1.000
_cell.angle_alpha   90.00
_cell.angle_beta   90.00
_cell.angle_gamma   90.00
#
_symmetry.space_group_name_H-M   'P 1'
#
loop_
_entity.id
_entity.type
_entity.pdbx_description
1 polymer ?
#
loop_
_entity_poly.entity_id
_entity_poly.type
_entity_poly.pdbx_seq_one_letter_code
_entity_poly.pdbx_strand_id
1 'polypeptide(L)'
;MDFHLSKEHEMLRKMYREFAQNEVKPLAEEVDETERFPQETVEKLGKLGMMGIYFPKEYGGAGADVLAYAMAVEELSKVCGTTGVIVSAHTSLCCAPIYENGTEEQKKKYLPKLCSGEWIGAFGLTEPNAGTDAQGQQTTAVKNENGDWVLNGSKIFITNAGFAHVFVIIAITGMTTDKRGRKKKEISAFIVERTDPGFSVGKHEKKMGIRGSS
;
A
#
# COMPACT_ATOMS: atom_id res chain seq x y z
N MET A 1 -32.06 10.80 3.07
CA MET A 1 -30.63 10.45 3.14
C MET A 1 -30.07 11.20 4.33
N ASP A 2 -29.35 10.53 5.22
CA ASP A 2 -28.72 11.16 6.38
C ASP A 2 -27.21 11.30 6.10
N PHE A 3 -26.69 12.50 6.27
CA PHE A 3 -25.29 12.86 6.01
C PHE A 3 -24.52 13.18 7.29
N HIS A 4 -25.14 13.04 8.46
CA HIS A 4 -24.46 13.23 9.73
C HIS A 4 -23.54 12.06 10.03
N LEU A 5 -22.37 12.37 10.59
CA LEU A 5 -21.48 11.35 11.14
C LEU A 5 -22.08 10.76 12.42
N SER A 6 -21.84 9.47 12.65
CA SER A 6 -22.13 8.87 13.95
C SER A 6 -21.26 9.53 15.03
N LYS A 7 -21.66 9.39 16.30
CA LYS A 7 -20.84 9.87 17.43
C LYS A 7 -19.46 9.23 17.45
N GLU A 8 -19.37 7.96 17.06
CA GLU A 8 -18.11 7.23 16.96
C GLU A 8 -17.21 7.81 15.87
N HIS A 9 -17.75 8.05 14.67
CA HIS A 9 -17.01 8.69 13.59
C HIS A 9 -16.57 10.11 13.94
N GLU A 10 -17.40 10.89 14.65
CA GLU A 10 -17.00 12.22 15.14
C GLU A 10 -15.82 12.16 16.11
N MET A 11 -15.82 11.19 17.03
CA MET A 11 -14.69 10.96 17.96
C MET A 11 -13.42 10.56 17.21
N LEU A 12 -13.53 9.63 16.24
CA LEU A 12 -12.40 9.23 15.41
C LEU A 12 -11.86 10.40 14.58
N ARG A 13 -12.73 11.21 13.96
CA ARG A 13 -12.33 12.42 13.22
C ARG A 13 -11.51 13.36 14.09
N LYS A 14 -12.00 13.60 15.31
CA LYS A 14 -11.34 14.49 16.26
C LYS A 14 -9.95 13.96 16.63
N MET A 15 -9.84 12.67 16.94
CA MET A 15 -8.56 12.02 17.23
C MET A 15 -7.58 12.13 16.05
N TYR A 16 -8.02 11.83 14.82
CA TYR A 16 -7.18 11.92 13.63
C TYR A 16 -6.72 13.36 13.35
N ARG A 17 -7.62 14.34 13.55
CA ARG A 17 -7.29 15.76 13.41
C ARG A 17 -6.25 16.20 14.44
N GLU A 18 -6.44 15.82 15.70
CA GLU A 18 -5.51 16.17 16.78
C GLU A 18 -4.13 15.56 16.51
N PHE A 19 -4.08 14.29 16.10
CA PHE A 19 -2.83 13.66 15.67
C PHE A 19 -2.19 14.39 14.48
N ALA A 20 -2.97 14.70 13.44
CA ALA A 20 -2.47 15.41 12.27
C ALA A 20 -1.88 16.79 12.64
N GLN A 21 -2.55 17.58 13.48
CA GLN A 21 -2.06 18.90 13.87
C GLN A 21 -0.84 18.85 14.79
N ASN A 22 -0.78 17.88 15.71
CA ASN A 22 0.24 17.86 16.76
C ASN A 22 1.49 17.05 16.36
N GLU A 23 1.33 16.00 15.55
CA GLU A 23 2.40 15.04 15.25
C GLU A 23 2.86 15.11 13.80
N VAL A 24 1.96 15.43 12.85
CA VAL A 24 2.27 15.41 11.41
C VAL A 24 2.63 16.80 10.89
N LYS A 25 1.79 17.79 11.17
CA LYS A 25 1.96 19.17 10.69
C LYS A 25 3.32 19.79 11.05
N PRO A 26 3.88 19.60 12.26
CA PRO A 26 5.17 20.20 12.61
C PRO A 26 6.34 19.68 11.76
N LEU A 27 6.20 18.51 11.15
CA LEU A 27 7.23 17.88 10.32
C LEU A 27 7.00 18.08 8.81
N ALA A 28 5.81 18.55 8.41
CA ALA A 28 5.38 18.51 7.01
C ALA A 28 6.28 19.33 6.06
N GLU A 29 6.70 20.52 6.47
CA GLU A 29 7.59 21.38 5.68
C GLU A 29 8.97 20.75 5.50
N GLU A 30 9.57 20.27 6.60
CA GLU A 30 10.90 19.65 6.58
C GLU A 30 10.91 18.33 5.79
N VAL A 31 9.84 17.54 5.88
CA VAL A 31 9.66 16.31 5.07
C VAL A 31 9.57 16.61 3.57
N ASP A 32 8.93 17.72 3.17
CA ASP A 32 8.87 18.09 1.76
C ASP A 32 10.21 18.63 1.24
N GLU A 33 10.85 19.53 2.00
CA GLU A 33 12.12 20.15 1.62
C GLU A 33 13.28 19.15 1.53
N THR A 34 13.36 18.22 2.49
CA THR A 34 14.44 17.23 2.57
C THR A 34 14.16 15.95 1.79
N GLU A 35 12.93 15.77 1.29
CA GLU A 35 12.46 14.55 0.61
C GLU A 35 12.60 13.27 1.45
N ARG A 36 12.80 13.37 2.76
CA ARG A 36 12.97 12.20 3.61
C ARG A 36 11.64 11.52 3.89
N PHE A 37 11.70 10.21 4.13
CA PHE A 37 10.54 9.46 4.62
C PHE A 37 10.31 9.75 6.11
N PRO A 38 9.07 10.09 6.54
CA PRO A 38 8.76 10.45 7.92
C PRO A 38 8.56 9.21 8.79
N GLN A 39 9.63 8.43 9.01
CA GLN A 39 9.57 7.17 9.75
C GLN A 39 8.97 7.34 11.16
N GLU A 40 9.34 8.41 11.86
CA GLU A 40 8.83 8.71 13.20
C GLU A 40 7.31 8.95 13.22
N THR A 41 6.75 9.46 12.12
CA THR A 41 5.30 9.63 11.99
C THR A 41 4.63 8.29 11.74
N VAL A 42 5.21 7.43 10.91
CA VAL A 42 4.70 6.08 10.63
C VAL A 42 4.71 5.21 11.87
N GLU A 43 5.75 5.27 12.69
CA GLU A 43 5.82 4.54 13.96
C GLU A 43 4.71 4.97 14.94
N LYS A 44 4.41 6.29 15.00
CA LYS A 44 3.30 6.80 15.83
C LYS A 44 1.93 6.38 15.28
N LEU A 45 1.75 6.41 13.95
CA LEU A 45 0.55 5.91 13.28
C LEU A 45 0.29 4.43 13.62
N GLY A 46 1.34 3.59 13.57
CA GLY A 46 1.27 2.18 13.94
C GLY A 46 0.81 1.98 15.38
N LYS A 47 1.40 2.71 16.34
CA LYS A 47 1.01 2.66 17.77
C LYS A 47 -0.44 3.07 18.03
N LEU A 48 -1.02 3.92 17.18
CA LEU A 48 -2.42 4.36 17.26
C LEU A 48 -3.38 3.45 16.47
N GLY A 49 -2.89 2.38 15.85
CA GLY A 49 -3.70 1.50 15.01
C GLY A 49 -4.10 2.11 13.66
N MET A 50 -3.50 3.25 13.28
CA MET A 50 -3.84 3.98 12.05
C MET A 50 -3.25 3.34 10.78
N MET A 51 -2.36 2.37 10.92
CA MET A 51 -1.87 1.54 9.80
C MET A 51 -2.77 0.33 9.52
N GLY A 52 -3.72 0.03 10.42
CA GLY A 52 -4.61 -1.12 10.33
C GLY A 52 -6.09 -0.77 10.55
N ILE A 53 -6.53 0.43 10.18
CA ILE A 53 -7.78 1.06 10.66
C ILE A 53 -9.01 0.16 10.55
N TYR A 54 -9.35 -0.28 9.33
CA TYR A 54 -10.59 -1.03 9.10
C TYR A 54 -10.42 -2.55 9.12
N PHE A 55 -9.19 -3.04 9.34
CA PHE A 55 -8.97 -4.48 9.38
C PHE A 55 -9.44 -5.06 10.73
N PRO A 56 -9.97 -6.29 10.74
CA PRO A 56 -10.40 -6.95 11.96
C PRO A 56 -9.29 -7.11 13.00
N LYS A 57 -9.67 -7.08 14.29
CA LYS A 57 -8.74 -7.26 15.42
C LYS A 57 -8.02 -8.60 15.42
N GLU A 58 -8.61 -9.65 14.86
CA GLU A 58 -7.97 -10.97 14.74
C GLU A 58 -6.70 -10.95 13.86
N TYR A 59 -6.58 -9.95 12.98
CA TYR A 59 -5.39 -9.71 12.15
C TYR A 59 -4.53 -8.56 12.67
N GLY A 60 -4.79 -8.08 13.89
CA GLY A 60 -4.07 -6.95 14.49
C GLY A 60 -4.54 -5.56 14.04
N GLY A 61 -5.65 -5.46 13.31
CA GLY A 61 -6.24 -4.18 12.93
C GLY A 61 -7.04 -3.50 14.05
N ALA A 62 -7.45 -2.25 13.84
CA ALA A 62 -8.20 -1.48 14.83
C ALA A 62 -9.69 -1.87 14.88
N GLY A 63 -10.21 -2.51 13.83
CA GLY A 63 -11.59 -2.96 13.75
C GLY A 63 -12.61 -1.83 13.56
N ALA A 64 -12.18 -0.68 13.02
CA ALA A 64 -13.08 0.38 12.58
C ALA A 64 -13.66 0.04 11.18
N ASP A 65 -14.15 1.05 10.46
CA ASP A 65 -14.73 0.87 9.14
C ASP A 65 -14.02 1.70 8.04
N VAL A 66 -14.43 1.49 6.80
CA VAL A 66 -13.87 2.17 5.62
C VAL A 66 -14.09 3.69 5.69
N LEU A 67 -15.18 4.15 6.33
CA LEU A 67 -15.44 5.58 6.51
C LEU A 67 -14.42 6.19 7.49
N ALA A 68 -14.15 5.52 8.61
CA ALA A 68 -13.09 5.92 9.54
C ALA A 68 -11.71 5.98 8.85
N TYR A 69 -11.41 5.03 7.98
CA TYR A 69 -10.19 5.08 7.16
C TYR A 69 -10.15 6.28 6.21
N ALA A 70 -11.23 6.54 5.48
CA ALA A 70 -11.31 7.70 4.59
C ALA A 70 -11.09 9.02 5.36
N MET A 71 -11.67 9.14 6.55
CA MET A 71 -11.51 10.30 7.42
C MET A 71 -10.09 10.46 7.96
N ALA A 72 -9.39 9.37 8.28
CA ALA A 72 -7.99 9.41 8.67
C ALA A 72 -7.11 9.94 7.52
N VAL A 73 -7.29 9.40 6.31
CA VAL A 73 -6.57 9.87 5.12
C VAL A 73 -6.87 11.34 4.86
N GLU A 74 -8.13 11.77 4.98
CA GLU A 74 -8.54 13.17 4.82
C GLU A 74 -7.84 14.08 5.84
N GLU A 75 -7.90 13.79 7.14
CA GLU A 75 -7.33 14.65 8.18
C GLU A 75 -5.80 14.70 8.12
N LEU A 76 -5.13 13.60 7.77
CA LEU A 76 -3.67 13.58 7.55
C LEU A 76 -3.29 14.43 6.32
N SER A 77 -4.03 14.29 5.22
CA SER A 77 -3.73 14.97 3.96
C SER A 77 -3.97 16.48 4.02
N LYS A 78 -4.81 16.96 4.95
CA LYS A 78 -5.00 18.41 5.21
C LYS A 78 -3.70 19.11 5.62
N VAL A 79 -2.74 18.37 6.19
CA VAL A 79 -1.49 18.96 6.71
C VAL A 79 -0.24 18.40 6.03
N CYS A 80 -0.27 17.16 5.52
CA CYS A 80 0.86 16.57 4.82
C CYS A 80 0.38 15.51 3.81
N GLY A 81 0.48 15.83 2.51
CA GLY A 81 0.12 14.90 1.44
C GLY A 81 0.99 13.63 1.41
N THR A 82 2.27 13.75 1.79
CA THR A 82 3.18 12.60 1.94
C THR A 82 2.65 11.58 2.95
N THR A 83 2.29 12.03 4.16
CA THR A 83 1.78 11.13 5.21
C THR A 83 0.45 10.50 4.80
N GLY A 84 -0.44 11.28 4.19
CA GLY A 84 -1.72 10.78 3.68
C GLY A 84 -1.54 9.65 2.64
N VAL A 85 -0.65 9.86 1.66
CA VAL A 85 -0.42 8.85 0.60
C VAL A 85 0.32 7.61 1.12
N ILE A 86 1.22 7.74 2.11
CA ILE A 86 1.87 6.59 2.76
C ILE A 86 0.83 5.66 3.37
N VAL A 87 -0.07 6.21 4.19
CA VAL A 87 -1.15 5.44 4.84
C VAL A 87 -2.10 4.86 3.82
N SER A 88 -2.50 5.65 2.82
CA SER A 88 -3.47 5.21 1.81
C SER A 88 -2.92 4.08 0.93
N ALA A 89 -1.69 4.21 0.41
CA ALA A 89 -1.05 3.18 -0.39
C ALA A 89 -0.80 1.90 0.42
N HIS A 90 -0.31 2.02 1.65
CA HIS A 90 -0.14 0.89 2.56
C HIS A 90 -1.47 0.12 2.75
N THR A 91 -2.51 0.85 3.17
CA THR A 91 -3.77 0.25 3.61
C THR A 91 -4.54 -0.32 2.42
N SER A 92 -4.80 0.50 1.40
CA SER A 92 -5.68 0.12 0.28
C SER A 92 -4.99 -0.71 -0.79
N LEU A 93 -3.68 -0.56 -1.00
CA LEU A 93 -3.00 -1.20 -2.14
C LEU A 93 -2.18 -2.43 -1.75
N CYS A 94 -1.80 -2.58 -0.47
CA CYS A 94 -1.11 -3.77 0.01
C CYS A 94 -1.96 -4.58 0.98
N CYS A 95 -2.41 -3.97 2.08
CA CYS A 95 -3.14 -4.70 3.12
C CYS A 95 -4.50 -5.22 2.62
N ALA A 96 -5.26 -4.38 1.92
CA ALA A 96 -6.58 -4.74 1.38
C ALA A 96 -6.55 -5.97 0.46
N PRO A 97 -5.74 -6.04 -0.61
CA PRO A 97 -5.72 -7.23 -1.47
C PRO A 97 -5.29 -8.50 -0.74
N ILE A 98 -4.37 -8.41 0.25
CA ILE A 98 -4.01 -9.56 1.10
C ILE A 98 -5.19 -9.98 1.97
N TYR A 99 -5.89 -9.02 2.59
CA TYR A 99 -7.05 -9.28 3.44
C TYR A 99 -8.23 -9.89 2.66
N GLU A 100 -8.52 -9.35 1.48
CA GLU A 100 -9.69 -9.74 0.67
C GLU A 100 -9.46 -11.04 -0.10
N ASN A 101 -8.24 -11.29 -0.58
CA ASN A 101 -7.95 -12.37 -1.53
C ASN A 101 -6.91 -13.38 -1.05
N GLY A 102 -6.20 -13.09 0.04
CA GLY A 102 -5.21 -14.00 0.61
C GLY A 102 -5.86 -15.23 1.27
N THR A 103 -5.11 -16.32 1.35
CA THR A 103 -5.49 -17.44 2.22
C THR A 103 -5.37 -17.04 3.69
N GLU A 104 -6.00 -17.79 4.59
CA GLU A 104 -5.91 -17.53 6.03
C GLU A 104 -4.46 -17.55 6.54
N GLU A 105 -3.63 -18.44 5.99
CA GLU A 105 -2.20 -18.51 6.28
C GLU A 105 -1.47 -17.23 5.84
N GLN A 106 -1.78 -16.70 4.65
CA GLN A 106 -1.19 -15.46 4.16
C GLN A 106 -1.64 -14.25 5.00
N LYS A 107 -2.93 -14.16 5.33
CA LYS A 107 -3.47 -13.10 6.19
C LYS A 107 -2.78 -13.09 7.55
N LYS A 108 -2.71 -14.24 8.23
CA LYS A 108 -2.06 -14.39 9.54
C LYS A 108 -0.55 -14.13 9.49
N LYS A 109 0.12 -14.41 8.37
CA LYS A 109 1.54 -14.12 8.18
C LYS A 109 1.81 -12.62 8.05
N TYR A 110 1.05 -11.92 7.21
CA TYR A 110 1.40 -10.55 6.79
C TYR A 110 0.62 -9.46 7.52
N LEU A 111 -0.69 -9.62 7.70
CA LEU A 111 -1.53 -8.53 8.22
C LEU A 111 -1.17 -8.07 9.62
N PRO A 112 -0.78 -8.93 10.60
CA PRO A 112 -0.42 -8.46 11.94
C PRO A 112 0.73 -7.45 11.93
N LYS A 113 1.77 -7.69 11.12
CA LYS A 113 2.92 -6.80 10.99
C LYS A 113 2.61 -5.53 10.21
N LEU A 114 1.74 -5.64 9.21
CA LEU A 114 1.31 -4.49 8.43
C LEU A 114 0.40 -3.58 9.28
N CYS A 115 -0.60 -4.14 9.96
CA CYS A 115 -1.55 -3.40 10.79
C CYS A 115 -0.89 -2.69 11.98
N SER A 116 0.15 -3.28 12.57
CA SER A 116 0.93 -2.65 13.63
C SER A 116 1.84 -1.52 13.14
N GLY A 117 2.07 -1.42 11.84
CA GLY A 117 3.06 -0.52 11.24
C GLY A 117 4.51 -0.99 11.38
N GLU A 118 4.77 -2.20 11.92
CA GLU A 118 6.11 -2.81 11.90
C GLU A 118 6.62 -2.95 10.47
N TRP A 119 5.73 -3.40 9.58
CA TRP A 119 6.01 -3.53 8.15
C TRP A 119 5.20 -2.51 7.36
N ILE A 120 5.79 -2.06 6.26
CA ILE A 120 5.13 -1.19 5.29
C ILE A 120 4.87 -1.98 4.01
N GLY A 121 3.67 -1.81 3.44
CA GLY A 121 3.25 -2.42 2.18
C GLY A 121 3.35 -1.49 0.98
N ALA A 122 3.57 -2.07 -0.20
CA ALA A 122 3.57 -1.40 -1.49
C ALA A 122 2.87 -2.25 -2.57
N PHE A 123 2.52 -1.64 -3.70
CA PHE A 123 1.76 -2.29 -4.77
C PHE A 123 2.37 -2.04 -6.15
N GLY A 124 2.83 -3.11 -6.81
CA GLY A 124 3.51 -3.07 -8.09
C GLY A 124 2.62 -3.49 -9.26
N LEU A 125 1.91 -2.53 -9.86
CA LEU A 125 1.15 -2.73 -11.10
C LEU A 125 1.80 -2.02 -12.29
N THR A 126 1.99 -0.71 -12.16
CA THR A 126 2.45 0.19 -13.22
C THR A 126 3.84 -0.18 -13.74
N GLU A 127 4.01 -0.12 -15.05
CA GLU A 127 5.27 -0.35 -15.74
C GLU A 127 5.61 0.82 -16.67
N PRO A 128 6.87 0.99 -17.11
CA PRO A 128 7.26 2.09 -17.98
C PRO A 128 6.40 2.23 -19.25
N ASN A 129 5.90 1.11 -19.79
CA ASN A 129 5.04 1.08 -20.97
C ASN A 129 3.54 0.98 -20.66
N ALA A 130 3.14 0.86 -19.38
CA ALA A 130 1.78 0.52 -18.99
C ALA A 130 1.37 1.24 -17.69
N GLY A 131 0.74 2.41 -17.85
CA GLY A 131 0.06 3.16 -16.79
C GLY A 131 -1.46 3.03 -16.92
N THR A 132 -2.09 3.88 -17.74
CA THR A 132 -3.54 3.83 -18.01
C THR A 132 -3.97 2.49 -18.60
N ASP A 133 -3.20 1.95 -19.56
CA ASP A 133 -3.38 0.59 -20.07
C ASP A 133 -2.66 -0.42 -19.17
N ALA A 134 -3.21 -0.65 -17.98
CA ALA A 134 -2.61 -1.57 -17.00
C ALA A 134 -2.53 -3.03 -17.51
N GLN A 135 -3.36 -3.42 -18.49
CA GLN A 135 -3.28 -4.75 -19.13
C GLN A 135 -2.10 -4.84 -20.11
N GLY A 136 -1.52 -3.69 -20.49
CA GLY A 136 -0.33 -3.56 -21.31
C GLY A 136 0.97 -4.05 -20.64
N GLN A 137 0.94 -4.39 -19.35
CA GLN A 137 2.11 -4.86 -18.57
C GLN A 137 2.86 -6.02 -19.24
N GLN A 138 4.13 -6.20 -18.90
CA GLN A 138 5.07 -7.14 -19.48
C GLN A 138 5.81 -7.98 -18.43
N THR A 139 5.73 -7.61 -17.13
CA THR A 139 6.26 -8.46 -16.06
C THR A 139 5.62 -9.85 -16.13
N THR A 140 6.44 -10.89 -16.12
CA THR A 140 6.00 -12.29 -16.18
C THR A 140 6.28 -13.00 -14.86
N ALA A 141 5.52 -14.06 -14.59
CA ALA A 141 5.74 -15.01 -13.50
C ALA A 141 5.65 -16.42 -14.08
N VAL A 142 6.74 -17.19 -13.98
CA VAL A 142 6.84 -18.56 -14.54
C VAL A 142 7.30 -19.51 -13.46
N LYS A 143 6.72 -20.72 -13.39
CA LYS A 143 7.18 -21.74 -12.44
C LYS A 143 8.53 -22.31 -12.86
N ASN A 144 9.46 -22.41 -11.91
CA ASN A 144 10.72 -23.15 -12.09
C ASN A 144 10.52 -24.67 -11.88
N GLU A 145 11.60 -25.44 -12.00
CA GLU A 145 11.58 -26.91 -11.82
C GLU A 145 11.15 -27.35 -10.41
N ASN A 146 11.37 -26.50 -9.40
CA ASN A 146 10.97 -26.76 -8.00
C ASN A 146 9.51 -26.36 -7.71
N GLY A 147 8.82 -25.76 -8.67
CA GLY A 147 7.44 -25.29 -8.54
C GLY A 147 7.29 -23.88 -7.98
N ASP A 148 8.39 -23.17 -7.72
CA ASP A 148 8.38 -21.77 -7.26
C ASP A 148 8.09 -20.82 -8.42
N TRP A 149 7.42 -19.70 -8.15
CA TRP A 149 7.19 -18.65 -9.14
C TRP A 149 8.42 -17.75 -9.26
N VAL A 150 8.95 -17.64 -10.47
CA VAL A 150 10.05 -16.72 -10.81
C VAL A 150 9.46 -15.53 -11.57
N LEU A 151 9.55 -14.35 -10.95
CA LEU A 151 9.07 -13.10 -11.53
C LEU A 151 10.20 -12.41 -12.29
N ASN A 152 9.92 -11.94 -13.51
CA ASN A 152 10.86 -11.16 -14.31
C ASN A 152 10.17 -9.96 -14.95
N GLY A 153 10.68 -8.77 -14.65
CA GLY A 153 10.16 -7.51 -15.14
C GLY A 153 10.61 -6.33 -14.28
N SER A 154 9.95 -5.19 -14.44
CA SER A 154 10.19 -4.00 -13.63
C SER A 154 8.89 -3.24 -13.44
N LYS A 155 8.75 -2.60 -12.28
CA LYS A 155 7.63 -1.73 -11.93
C LYS A 155 8.15 -0.32 -11.69
N ILE A 156 7.32 0.69 -11.95
CA ILE A 156 7.70 2.10 -11.80
C ILE A 156 6.60 2.89 -11.07
N PHE A 157 6.99 3.95 -10.36
CA PHE A 157 6.09 4.79 -9.55
C PHE A 157 5.38 4.02 -8.45
N ILE A 158 6.13 3.18 -7.73
CA ILE A 158 5.60 2.31 -6.68
C ILE A 158 5.73 3.03 -5.33
N THR A 159 4.63 3.64 -4.89
CA THR A 159 4.56 4.28 -3.58
C THR A 159 4.96 3.33 -2.46
N ASN A 160 5.72 3.85 -1.49
CA ASN A 160 6.35 3.18 -0.37
C ASN A 160 7.51 2.24 -0.74
N ALA A 161 7.90 2.07 -2.01
CA ALA A 161 8.88 1.05 -2.39
C ALA A 161 10.24 1.18 -1.68
N GLY A 162 10.67 2.42 -1.40
CA GLY A 162 11.90 2.68 -0.66
C GLY A 162 11.95 2.02 0.72
N PHE A 163 10.79 1.89 1.38
CA PHE A 163 10.65 1.48 2.79
C PHE A 163 9.75 0.26 3.00
N ALA A 164 9.08 -0.21 1.95
CA ALA A 164 8.20 -1.37 2.02
C ALA A 164 8.98 -2.66 2.24
N HIS A 165 8.37 -3.53 3.03
CA HIS A 165 8.84 -4.86 3.39
C HIS A 165 8.16 -5.94 2.55
N VAL A 166 6.89 -5.69 2.20
CA VAL A 166 6.05 -6.59 1.41
C VAL A 166 5.42 -5.82 0.26
N PHE A 167 5.36 -6.49 -0.89
CA PHE A 167 4.83 -5.95 -2.13
C PHE A 167 3.74 -6.88 -2.65
N VAL A 168 2.63 -6.31 -3.10
CA VAL A 168 1.70 -7.03 -3.98
C VAL A 168 2.07 -6.70 -5.41
N ILE A 169 2.66 -7.65 -6.12
CA ILE A 169 3.14 -7.50 -7.50
C ILE A 169 2.17 -8.18 -8.46
N ILE A 170 1.79 -7.45 -9.51
CA ILE A 170 0.96 -7.98 -10.58
C ILE A 170 1.87 -8.45 -11.72
N ALA A 171 1.67 -9.68 -12.19
CA ALA A 171 2.48 -10.27 -13.25
C ALA A 171 1.65 -11.20 -14.15
N ILE A 172 2.13 -11.40 -15.37
CA ILE A 172 1.55 -12.29 -16.37
C ILE A 172 1.98 -13.72 -16.09
N THR A 173 1.02 -14.61 -15.92
CA THR A 173 1.26 -16.05 -15.69
C THR A 173 1.01 -16.89 -16.94
N GLY A 174 0.35 -16.33 -17.95
CA GLY A 174 -0.02 -17.07 -19.15
C GLY A 174 -0.73 -16.22 -20.20
N MET A 175 -1.19 -16.91 -21.24
CA MET A 175 -1.97 -16.34 -22.34
C MET A 175 -3.11 -17.28 -22.68
N THR A 176 -4.32 -16.75 -22.76
CA THR A 176 -5.49 -17.46 -23.27
C THR A 176 -5.89 -16.91 -24.62
N THR A 177 -6.60 -17.73 -25.40
CA THR A 177 -7.21 -17.29 -26.66
C THR A 177 -8.71 -17.40 -26.52
N ASP A 178 -9.43 -16.31 -26.76
CA ASP A 178 -10.88 -16.32 -26.70
C ASP A 178 -11.50 -17.05 -27.91
N LYS A 179 -12.82 -17.27 -27.86
CA LYS A 179 -13.56 -17.95 -28.94
C LYS A 179 -13.47 -17.23 -30.31
N ARG A 180 -13.00 -15.98 -30.34
CA ARG A 180 -12.81 -15.17 -31.55
C ARG A 180 -11.35 -15.11 -32.00
N GLY A 181 -10.46 -15.91 -31.40
CA GLY A 181 -9.05 -15.96 -31.74
C GLY A 181 -8.20 -14.83 -31.15
N ARG A 182 -8.75 -14.00 -30.25
CA ARG A 182 -8.02 -12.89 -29.63
C ARG A 182 -7.21 -13.39 -28.44
N LYS A 183 -5.92 -13.07 -28.41
CA LYS A 183 -5.04 -13.38 -27.27
C LYS A 183 -5.34 -12.44 -26.10
N LYS A 184 -5.46 -12.99 -24.90
CA LYS A 184 -5.64 -12.28 -23.64
C LYS A 184 -4.59 -12.75 -22.64
N LYS A 185 -3.96 -11.81 -21.94
CA LYS A 185 -3.03 -12.12 -20.84
C LYS A 185 -3.79 -12.69 -19.66
N GLU A 186 -3.26 -13.76 -19.08
CA GLU A 186 -3.62 -14.19 -17.73
C GLU A 186 -2.73 -13.45 -16.75
N ILE A 187 -3.36 -12.79 -15.79
CA ILE A 187 -2.70 -11.89 -14.85
C ILE A 187 -2.98 -12.42 -13.45
N SER A 188 -1.95 -12.48 -12.62
CA SER A 188 -2.02 -12.93 -11.23
C SER A 188 -1.34 -11.92 -10.32
N ALA A 189 -1.73 -11.94 -9.04
CA ALA A 189 -1.11 -11.16 -7.99
C ALA A 189 -0.20 -12.06 -7.14
N PHE A 190 0.94 -11.53 -6.73
CA PHE A 190 1.95 -12.22 -5.94
C PHE A 190 2.29 -11.37 -4.72
N ILE A 191 2.37 -12.01 -3.55
CA ILE A 191 2.96 -11.38 -2.36
C ILE A 191 4.45 -11.65 -2.42
N VAL A 192 5.26 -10.60 -2.55
CA VAL A 192 6.72 -10.64 -2.69
C VAL A 192 7.34 -9.91 -1.50
N GLU A 193 8.28 -10.53 -0.81
CA GLU A 193 9.02 -9.91 0.28
C GLU A 193 10.25 -9.17 -0.28
N ARG A 194 10.63 -8.05 0.35
CA ARG A 194 11.81 -7.26 -0.06
C ARG A 194 13.10 -8.10 -0.06
N THR A 195 13.14 -9.13 0.78
CA THR A 195 14.27 -10.04 0.96
C THR A 195 14.29 -11.20 -0.03
N ASP A 196 13.28 -11.36 -0.88
CA ASP A 196 13.24 -12.43 -1.85
C ASP A 196 14.42 -12.31 -2.85
N PRO A 197 15.14 -13.40 -3.15
CA PRO A 197 16.28 -13.36 -4.06
C PRO A 197 15.91 -12.79 -5.43
N GLY A 198 16.70 -11.83 -5.91
CA GLY A 198 16.48 -11.14 -7.18
C GLY A 198 15.58 -9.90 -7.10
N PHE A 199 14.92 -9.66 -5.97
CA PHE A 199 14.20 -8.40 -5.74
C PHE A 199 15.19 -7.26 -5.47
N SER A 200 14.95 -6.10 -6.09
CA SER A 200 15.70 -4.87 -5.80
C SER A 200 14.82 -3.65 -6.00
N VAL A 201 15.13 -2.58 -5.25
CA VAL A 201 14.46 -1.29 -5.38
C VAL A 201 15.38 -0.35 -6.15
N GLY A 202 14.82 0.30 -7.18
CA GLY A 202 15.53 1.27 -8.00
C GLY A 202 15.82 2.58 -7.26
N LYS A 203 16.28 3.58 -8.02
CA LYS A 203 16.51 4.93 -7.49
C LYS A 203 15.19 5.60 -7.12
N HIS A 204 15.22 6.43 -6.08
CA HIS A 204 14.10 7.29 -5.72
C HIS A 204 13.84 8.33 -6.83
N GLU A 205 12.57 8.53 -7.17
CA GLU A 205 12.13 9.49 -8.18
C GLU A 205 12.14 10.92 -7.62
N LYS A 206 12.67 11.85 -8.40
CA LYS A 206 12.58 13.29 -8.09
C LYS A 206 11.21 13.81 -8.54
N LYS A 207 10.37 14.18 -7.58
CA LYS A 207 8.95 14.49 -7.79
C LYS A 207 8.68 15.99 -7.60
N MET A 208 7.61 16.48 -8.23
CA MET A 208 7.14 17.86 -8.06
C MET A 208 6.61 18.16 -6.65
N GLY A 209 6.01 17.16 -5.99
CA GLY A 209 5.40 17.27 -4.67
C GLY A 209 5.28 15.90 -4.01
N ILE A 210 4.66 15.83 -2.83
CA ILE A 210 4.63 14.62 -1.96
C ILE A 210 6.01 13.98 -1.85
N ARG A 211 7.05 14.82 -1.71
CA ARG A 211 8.44 14.45 -2.02
C ARG A 211 8.98 13.39 -1.07
N GLY A 212 8.61 13.46 0.21
CA GLY A 212 8.94 12.45 1.23
C GLY A 212 8.25 11.08 1.07
N SER A 213 7.34 10.91 0.08
CA SER A 213 6.81 9.58 -0.27
C SER A 213 7.78 8.89 -1.23
N SER A 214 8.14 7.64 -0.96
CA SER A 214 9.11 6.88 -1.79
C SER A 214 8.48 6.15 -2.95
#